data_AF-C0PG59-F1
#
_entry.id   AF-C0PG59-F1
#
_cell.length_a   1.000
_cell.length_b   1.000
_cell.length_c   1.000
_cell.angle_alpha   90.00
_cell.angle_beta   90.00
_cell.angle_gamma   90.00
#
_symmetry.space_group_name_H-M   'P 1'
#
loop_
_entity.id
_entity.type
_entity.pdbx_description
1 polymer ?
#
loop_
_entity_poly.entity_id
_entity_poly.type
_entity_poly.pdbx_seq_one_letter_code
_entity_poly.pdbx_strand_id
1 'polypeptide(L)'
;MNGSIIYEVDRPENIGLNRSIKILRKAKEGIDNVQKVSWADLIAVAGAEAVALCGGPEIPVRLGRVDSSSADPSGKLPEETLDAASLKTLFSKKGFSAQELVVLSGAHTIGGKGFGSPVVFDNTYFKVLLDNRPPQTSSSKCIFLTNCF
;
A
#
# COMPACT_ATOMS: atom_id res chain seq x y z
N MET A 1 -10.40 6.24 -2.85
CA MET A 1 -9.79 6.57 -1.55
C MET A 1 -10.36 7.92 -1.12
N ASN A 2 -10.94 7.99 0.08
CA ASN A 2 -11.71 9.12 0.63
C ASN A 2 -11.12 9.63 1.96
N GLY A 3 -9.85 9.31 2.27
CA GLY A 3 -9.21 9.76 3.51
C GLY A 3 -9.72 9.10 4.80
N SER A 4 -10.69 8.17 4.75
CA SER A 4 -11.30 7.55 5.94
C SER A 4 -10.30 6.81 6.84
N ILE A 5 -9.16 6.37 6.28
CA ILE A 5 -8.10 5.65 6.99
C ILE A 5 -7.62 6.36 8.27
N ILE A 6 -7.75 7.69 8.35
CA ILE A 6 -7.39 8.46 9.55
C ILE A 6 -8.26 8.11 10.77
N TYR A 7 -9.44 7.52 10.54
CA TYR A 7 -10.38 7.04 11.56
C TYR A 7 -10.26 5.52 11.81
N GLU A 8 -9.34 4.85 11.14
CA GLU A 8 -9.26 3.38 11.08
C GLU A 8 -7.92 2.83 11.59
N VAL A 9 -7.03 3.70 12.08
CA VAL A 9 -5.65 3.36 12.45
C VAL A 9 -5.52 2.35 13.59
N ASP A 10 -6.59 2.17 14.38
CA ASP A 10 -6.62 1.24 15.51
C ASP A 10 -7.14 -0.15 15.13
N ARG A 11 -7.49 -0.36 13.85
CA ARG A 11 -7.92 -1.67 13.36
C ARG A 11 -6.75 -2.66 13.30
N PRO A 12 -6.98 -3.96 13.56
CA PRO A 12 -5.93 -4.99 13.50
C PRO A 12 -5.17 -5.01 12.16
N GLU A 13 -5.88 -4.85 11.05
CA GLU A 13 -5.32 -4.83 9.70
C GLU A 13 -4.49 -3.56 9.39
N ASN A 14 -4.58 -2.53 10.23
CA ASN A 14 -3.91 -1.23 10.05
C ASN A 14 -2.77 -0.99 11.05
N ILE A 15 -2.37 -2.03 11.80
CA ILE A 15 -1.28 -1.94 12.77
C ILE A 15 -0.01 -1.39 12.10
N GLY A 16 0.58 -0.38 12.74
CA GLY A 16 1.79 0.29 12.26
C GLY A 16 1.55 1.59 11.47
N LEU A 17 0.34 1.81 10.91
CA LEU A 17 0.03 3.01 10.14
C LEU A 17 0.09 4.31 10.96
N ASN A 18 -0.07 4.22 12.28
CA ASN A 18 0.02 5.35 13.21
C ASN A 18 1.32 6.17 13.05
N ARG A 19 2.45 5.53 12.70
CA ARG A 19 3.72 6.24 12.46
C ARG A 19 3.65 7.07 11.18
N SER A 20 3.16 6.48 10.10
CA SER A 20 3.04 7.14 8.79
C SER A 20 2.03 8.29 8.83
N ILE A 21 0.87 8.09 9.49
CA ILE A 21 -0.14 9.14 9.67
C ILE A 21 0.41 10.33 10.46
N LYS A 22 1.25 10.11 11.49
CA LYS A 22 1.92 11.20 12.22
C LYS A 22 2.85 12.03 11.33
N ILE A 23 3.58 11.38 10.41
CA ILE A 23 4.45 12.07 9.44
C ILE A 23 3.60 12.89 8.47
N LEU A 24 2.55 12.27 7.89
CA LEU A 24 1.65 12.94 6.96
C LEU A 24 0.92 14.12 7.63
N ARG A 25 0.54 14.01 8.91
CA ARG A 25 -0.09 15.10 9.66
C ARG A 25 0.80 16.34 9.74
N LYS A 26 2.08 16.16 10.06
CA LYS A 26 3.05 17.27 10.09
C LYS A 26 3.20 17.93 8.72
N ALA A 27 3.27 17.12 7.66
CA ALA A 27 3.32 17.65 6.28
C ALA A 27 2.03 18.43 5.95
N LYS A 28 0.89 17.87 6.32
CA LYS A 28 -0.44 18.47 6.13
C LYS A 28 -0.55 19.84 6.81
N GLU A 29 -0.15 19.95 8.06
CA GLU A 29 -0.16 21.20 8.82
C GLU A 29 0.62 22.30 8.10
N GLY A 30 1.79 21.97 7.53
CA GLY A 30 2.57 22.90 6.73
C GLY A 30 1.88 23.32 5.43
N ILE A 31 1.29 22.38 4.70
CA ILE A 31 0.61 22.63 3.43
C ILE A 31 -0.68 23.44 3.65
N ASP A 32 -1.46 23.10 4.67
CA ASP A 32 -2.75 23.74 4.97
C ASP A 32 -2.60 25.22 5.33
N ASN A 33 -1.41 25.66 5.75
CA ASN A 33 -1.09 27.09 5.95
C ASN A 33 -1.02 27.88 4.64
N VAL A 34 -0.77 27.21 3.51
CA VAL A 34 -0.75 27.81 2.17
C VAL A 34 -2.08 27.57 1.47
N GLN A 35 -2.50 26.31 1.40
CA GLN A 35 -3.76 25.89 0.79
C GLN A 35 -4.25 24.61 1.45
N LYS A 36 -5.49 24.63 1.93
CA LYS A 36 -6.11 23.44 2.51
C LYS A 36 -6.23 22.34 1.47
N VAL A 37 -5.77 21.15 1.83
CA VAL A 37 -5.91 19.93 1.01
C VAL A 37 -6.72 18.87 1.75
N SER A 38 -7.31 17.91 1.03
CA SER A 38 -7.95 16.76 1.67
C SER A 38 -6.89 15.74 2.11
N TRP A 39 -7.19 14.95 3.14
CA TRP A 39 -6.41 13.76 3.49
C TRP A 39 -6.36 12.76 2.33
N ALA A 40 -7.48 12.61 1.61
CA ALA A 40 -7.58 11.75 0.46
C ALA A 40 -6.56 12.10 -0.65
N ASP A 41 -6.39 13.38 -0.95
CA ASP A 41 -5.39 13.83 -1.93
C ASP A 41 -3.98 13.79 -1.37
N LEU A 42 -3.78 14.22 -0.11
CA LEU A 42 -2.46 14.17 0.52
C LEU A 42 -1.87 12.75 0.52
N ILE A 43 -2.68 11.74 0.89
CA ILE A 43 -2.24 10.34 0.92
C ILE A 43 -1.91 9.84 -0.49
N ALA A 44 -2.75 10.19 -1.48
CA ALA A 44 -2.52 9.78 -2.87
C ALA A 44 -1.21 10.38 -3.43
N VAL A 45 -0.96 11.67 -3.19
CA VAL A 45 0.28 12.35 -3.59
C VAL A 45 1.47 11.76 -2.84
N ALA A 46 1.40 11.63 -1.51
CA ALA A 46 2.50 11.08 -0.73
C ALA A 46 2.88 9.66 -1.16
N GLY A 47 1.91 8.82 -1.53
CA GLY A 47 2.16 7.49 -2.07
C GLY A 47 2.88 7.52 -3.42
N ALA A 48 2.46 8.39 -4.34
CA ALA A 48 3.12 8.58 -5.64
C ALA A 48 4.56 9.09 -5.49
N GLU A 49 4.77 10.09 -4.63
CA GLU A 49 6.10 10.62 -4.31
C GLU A 49 6.99 9.56 -3.68
N ALA A 50 6.47 8.71 -2.77
CA ALA A 50 7.25 7.63 -2.17
C ALA A 50 7.74 6.62 -3.23
N VAL A 51 6.92 6.30 -4.23
CA VAL A 51 7.33 5.43 -5.35
C VAL A 51 8.45 6.08 -6.16
N ALA A 52 8.29 7.34 -6.55
CA ALA A 52 9.29 8.07 -7.33
C ALA A 52 10.62 8.22 -6.57
N LEU A 53 10.57 8.57 -5.28
CA LEU A 53 11.75 8.69 -4.41
C LEU A 53 12.51 7.37 -4.25
N CYS A 54 11.83 6.24 -4.36
CA CYS A 54 12.45 4.91 -4.34
C CYS A 54 12.97 4.47 -5.73
N GLY A 55 12.96 5.35 -6.74
CA GLY A 55 13.41 5.03 -8.10
C GLY A 55 12.35 4.36 -8.98
N GLY A 56 11.09 4.35 -8.54
CA GLY A 56 9.95 3.87 -9.32
C GLY A 56 9.47 4.88 -10.36
N PRO A 57 8.41 4.57 -11.10
CA PRO A 57 7.85 5.48 -12.11
C PRO A 57 7.19 6.70 -11.46
N GLU A 58 7.18 7.82 -12.19
CA GLU A 58 6.34 8.97 -11.84
C GLU A 58 4.86 8.62 -12.05
N ILE A 59 4.05 8.76 -11.00
CA ILE A 59 2.62 8.44 -11.04
C ILE A 59 1.84 9.75 -11.04
N PRO A 60 1.14 10.12 -12.14
CA PRO A 60 0.35 11.34 -12.16
C PRO A 60 -0.87 11.19 -11.24
N VAL A 61 -0.97 12.07 -10.23
CA VAL A 61 -2.08 12.08 -9.28
C VAL A 61 -3.09 13.15 -9.67
N ARG A 62 -4.29 12.73 -10.06
CA ARG A 62 -5.44 13.65 -10.18
C ARG A 62 -5.88 14.09 -8.79
N LEU A 63 -6.03 15.39 -8.56
CA LEU A 63 -6.49 15.98 -7.30
C LEU A 63 -8.00 16.28 -7.35
N GLY A 64 -8.57 16.66 -6.21
CA GLY A 64 -9.99 16.97 -6.02
C GLY A 64 -10.77 15.92 -5.25
N ARG A 65 -10.09 14.98 -4.56
CA ARG A 65 -10.78 14.01 -3.69
C ARG A 65 -11.32 14.72 -2.45
N VAL A 66 -12.49 14.29 -2.00
CA VAL A 66 -13.15 14.81 -0.79
C VAL A 66 -12.96 13.82 0.35
N ASP A 67 -12.70 14.35 1.54
CA ASP A 67 -12.58 13.53 2.76
C ASP A 67 -13.93 13.00 3.22
N SER A 68 -13.94 11.74 3.63
CA SER A 68 -15.02 11.15 4.41
C SER A 68 -15.03 11.75 5.80
N SER A 69 -16.22 11.90 6.39
CA SER A 69 -16.39 12.30 7.80
C SER A 69 -16.41 11.13 8.77
N SER A 70 -16.31 9.89 8.28
CA SER A 70 -16.35 8.68 9.09
C SER A 70 -15.48 7.56 8.50
N ALA A 71 -15.19 6.55 9.33
CA ALA A 71 -14.50 5.34 8.94
C ALA A 71 -15.31 4.52 7.91
N ASP A 72 -14.61 3.87 6.98
CA ASP A 72 -15.20 2.90 6.04
C ASP A 72 -15.54 1.59 6.77
N PRO A 73 -16.49 0.76 6.30
CA PRO A 73 -16.72 -0.58 6.86
C PRO A 73 -15.45 -1.45 6.90
N SER A 74 -15.29 -2.25 7.95
CA SER A 74 -14.18 -3.19 8.11
C SER A 74 -14.28 -4.40 7.16
N GLY A 75 -13.24 -5.24 7.12
CA GLY A 75 -13.25 -6.49 6.34
C GLY A 75 -13.12 -6.27 4.82
N LYS A 76 -12.60 -5.11 4.41
CA LYS A 76 -12.39 -4.76 2.99
C LYS A 76 -10.96 -4.98 2.50
N LEU A 77 -10.01 -5.24 3.40
CA LEU A 77 -8.61 -5.53 3.06
C LEU A 77 -8.42 -7.03 2.85
N PRO A 78 -7.60 -7.46 1.88
CA PRO A 78 -7.22 -8.86 1.73
C PRO A 78 -6.39 -9.31 2.94
N GLU A 79 -6.62 -10.53 3.40
CA GLU A 79 -5.75 -11.17 4.40
C GLU A 79 -4.54 -11.81 3.71
N GLU A 80 -3.42 -11.90 4.45
CA GLU A 80 -2.15 -12.46 3.94
C GLU A 80 -2.33 -13.87 3.38
N THR A 81 -3.18 -14.64 4.04
CA THR A 81 -3.44 -16.08 3.87
C THR A 81 -4.32 -16.43 2.67
N LEU A 82 -4.87 -15.44 1.97
CA LEU A 82 -5.77 -15.67 0.85
C LEU A 82 -5.06 -16.29 -0.35
N ASP A 83 -5.75 -17.23 -1.00
CA ASP A 83 -5.26 -17.80 -2.26
C ASP A 83 -5.47 -16.85 -3.46
N ALA A 84 -4.82 -17.17 -4.58
CA ALA A 84 -4.86 -16.35 -5.77
C ALA A 84 -6.29 -16.16 -6.34
N ALA A 85 -7.18 -17.14 -6.18
CA ALA A 85 -8.55 -17.05 -6.66
C ALA A 85 -9.38 -16.06 -5.81
N SER A 86 -9.20 -16.10 -4.50
CA SER A 86 -9.83 -15.19 -3.54
C SER A 86 -9.34 -13.76 -3.74
N LEU A 87 -8.04 -13.57 -3.95
CA LEU A 87 -7.45 -12.27 -4.27
C LEU A 87 -8.01 -11.68 -5.57
N LYS A 88 -8.07 -12.47 -6.65
CA LYS A 88 -8.69 -12.05 -7.92
C LYS A 88 -10.14 -11.60 -7.71
N THR A 89 -10.89 -12.34 -6.90
CA THR A 89 -12.29 -12.02 -6.59
C THR A 89 -12.41 -10.70 -5.81
N LEU A 90 -11.58 -10.49 -4.79
CA LEU A 90 -11.59 -9.26 -4.00
C LEU A 90 -11.19 -8.02 -4.81
N PHE A 91 -10.15 -8.14 -5.64
CA PHE A 91 -9.70 -7.04 -6.50
C PHE A 91 -10.70 -6.72 -7.60
N SER A 92 -11.33 -7.73 -8.20
CA SER A 92 -12.41 -7.55 -9.18
C SER A 92 -13.61 -6.80 -8.58
N LYS A 93 -13.98 -7.08 -7.33
CA LYS A 93 -15.02 -6.32 -6.60
C LYS A 93 -14.68 -4.82 -6.43
N LYS A 94 -13.40 -4.45 -6.53
CA LYS A 94 -12.91 -3.07 -6.48
C LYS A 94 -12.69 -2.47 -7.89
N GLY A 95 -13.02 -3.21 -8.94
CA GLY A 95 -12.89 -2.78 -10.34
C GLY A 95 -11.53 -3.06 -10.97
N PHE A 96 -10.66 -3.85 -10.33
CA PHE A 96 -9.34 -4.19 -10.87
C PHE A 96 -9.34 -5.52 -11.62
N SER A 97 -8.65 -5.54 -12.75
CA SER A 97 -8.32 -6.73 -13.51
C SER A 97 -7.28 -7.61 -12.79
N ALA A 98 -7.14 -8.86 -13.24
CA ALA A 98 -6.09 -9.74 -12.74
C ALA A 98 -4.67 -9.20 -13.03
N GLN A 99 -4.50 -8.47 -14.14
CA GLN A 99 -3.23 -7.82 -14.46
C GLN A 99 -2.91 -6.70 -13.46
N GLU A 100 -3.89 -5.86 -13.11
CA GLU A 100 -3.71 -4.79 -12.13
C GLU A 100 -3.44 -5.33 -10.73
N LEU A 101 -4.08 -6.45 -10.35
CA LEU A 101 -3.71 -7.18 -9.13
C LEU A 101 -2.22 -7.53 -9.12
N VAL A 102 -1.72 -8.18 -10.17
CA VAL A 102 -0.30 -8.58 -10.27
C VAL A 102 0.63 -7.37 -10.23
N VAL A 103 0.28 -6.29 -10.93
CA VAL A 103 1.06 -5.03 -10.91
C VAL A 103 1.10 -4.42 -9.51
N LEU A 104 -0.03 -4.35 -8.81
CA LEU A 104 -0.12 -3.79 -7.46
C LEU A 104 0.61 -4.65 -6.42
N SER A 105 0.61 -5.98 -6.56
CA SER A 105 1.44 -6.88 -5.73
C SER A 105 2.94 -6.55 -5.81
N GLY A 106 3.39 -5.98 -6.93
CA GLY A 106 4.77 -5.51 -7.11
C GLY A 106 5.22 -4.46 -6.09
N ALA A 107 4.28 -3.76 -5.43
CA ALA A 107 4.60 -2.81 -4.36
C ALA A 107 5.38 -3.45 -3.19
N HIS A 108 5.31 -4.77 -3.03
CA HIS A 108 6.06 -5.52 -2.03
C HIS A 108 7.57 -5.62 -2.30
N THR A 109 8.05 -5.09 -3.43
CA THR A 109 9.49 -5.00 -3.71
C THR A 109 10.24 -4.11 -2.71
N ILE A 110 9.55 -3.12 -2.12
CA ILE A 110 10.06 -2.24 -1.05
C ILE A 110 9.45 -2.58 0.31
N GLY A 111 10.08 -2.12 1.39
CA GLY A 111 9.62 -2.34 2.75
C GLY A 111 10.21 -3.59 3.43
N GLY A 112 9.59 -4.01 4.53
CA GLY A 112 10.19 -4.94 5.51
C GLY A 112 9.94 -6.43 5.26
N LYS A 113 9.23 -6.83 4.21
CA LYS A 113 8.86 -8.23 3.96
C LYS A 113 9.97 -9.03 3.24
N GLY A 114 11.09 -8.40 2.86
CA GLY A 114 12.30 -9.10 2.39
C GLY A 114 12.28 -9.62 0.96
N PHE A 115 11.42 -9.07 0.10
CA PHE A 115 11.36 -9.41 -1.34
C PHE A 115 12.30 -8.57 -2.22
N GLY A 116 13.04 -7.63 -1.65
CA GLY A 116 13.91 -6.70 -2.36
C GLY A 116 14.67 -5.78 -1.41
N SER A 117 15.24 -4.71 -1.95
CA SER A 117 15.79 -3.63 -1.13
C SER A 117 14.64 -2.86 -0.48
N PRO A 118 14.73 -2.51 0.82
CA PRO A 118 13.64 -1.82 1.51
C PRO A 118 13.33 -0.43 0.93
N VAL A 119 14.21 0.13 0.09
CA VAL A 119 14.16 1.51 -0.41
C VAL A 119 14.36 1.63 -1.93
N VAL A 120 14.39 0.52 -2.67
CA VAL A 120 14.52 0.55 -4.15
C VAL A 120 13.32 -0.11 -4.79
N PHE A 121 12.59 0.66 -5.58
CA PHE A 121 11.44 0.20 -6.33
C PHE A 121 11.88 -0.37 -7.68
N ASP A 122 11.92 -1.69 -7.78
CA ASP A 122 12.30 -2.41 -8.99
C ASP A 122 11.46 -3.70 -9.19
N ASN A 123 11.85 -4.56 -10.12
CA ASN A 123 11.16 -5.83 -10.37
C ASN A 123 11.67 -7.03 -9.56
N THR A 124 12.42 -6.80 -8.47
CA THR A 124 13.02 -7.88 -7.66
C THR A 124 11.96 -8.76 -7.01
N TYR A 125 10.83 -8.19 -6.56
CA TYR A 125 9.68 -8.97 -6.08
C TYR A 125 9.30 -10.12 -7.03
N PHE A 126 9.12 -9.81 -8.33
CA PHE A 126 8.72 -10.80 -9.32
C PHE A 126 9.83 -11.83 -9.60
N LYS A 127 11.11 -11.40 -9.59
CA LYS A 127 12.25 -12.33 -9.71
C LYS A 127 12.28 -13.33 -8.56
N VAL A 128 12.05 -12.87 -7.33
CA VAL A 128 12.00 -13.74 -6.14
C VAL A 128 10.89 -14.78 -6.25
N LEU A 129 9.71 -14.39 -6.75
CA LEU A 129 8.59 -15.30 -6.99
C LEU A 129 8.91 -16.34 -8.08
N LEU A 130 9.51 -15.93 -9.20
CA LEU A 130 9.87 -16.83 -10.30
C LEU A 130 10.99 -17.81 -9.92
N ASP A 131 11.95 -17.35 -9.13
CA ASP A 131 13.07 -18.18 -8.66
C ASP A 131 12.66 -19.15 -7.53
N ASN A 132 11.43 -19.04 -7.01
CA ASN A 132 11.01 -19.68 -5.77
C ASN A 132 12.05 -19.48 -4.64
N ARG A 133 12.50 -18.23 -4.44
CA ARG A 133 13.41 -17.86 -3.34
C ARG A 133 12.64 -17.36 -2.12
N PRO A 134 12.99 -17.80 -0.89
CA PRO A 134 12.31 -17.32 0.30
C PRO A 134 12.61 -15.82 0.49
N PRO A 135 11.69 -15.04 1.06
CA PRO A 135 11.98 -13.67 1.43
C PRO A 135 13.17 -13.63 2.41
N GLN A 136 14.06 -12.65 2.25
CA GLN A 136 15.34 -12.58 2.96
C GLN A 136 15.23 -12.14 4.42
N THR A 137 14.06 -12.30 5.05
CA THR A 137 13.86 -11.91 6.44
C THR A 137 14.50 -12.92 7.39
N SER A 138 15.13 -12.41 8.45
CA SER A 138 15.65 -13.16 9.60
C SER A 138 14.50 -13.76 10.45
N SER A 139 13.73 -14.69 9.89
CA SER A 139 12.93 -15.67 10.63
C SER A 139 12.39 -16.73 9.67
N SER A 140 12.75 -17.97 9.96
CA SER A 140 12.45 -19.15 9.16
C SER A 140 10.95 -19.40 8.96
N LYS A 141 10.63 -19.90 7.75
CA LYS A 141 9.34 -20.43 7.26
C LYS A 141 8.27 -19.39 6.94
N CYS A 142 8.18 -19.05 5.65
CA CYS A 142 6.88 -18.86 5.02
C CYS A 142 6.83 -19.60 3.69
N ILE A 143 5.81 -20.45 3.55
CA ILE A 143 5.50 -21.25 2.37
C ILE A 143 4.97 -20.30 1.27
N PHE A 144 5.35 -20.59 0.04
CA PHE A 144 5.54 -19.67 -1.08
C PHE A 144 4.34 -18.88 -1.64
N LEU A 145 3.14 -18.99 -1.09
CA LEU A 145 1.94 -18.39 -1.71
C LEU A 145 0.91 -17.80 -0.74
N THR A 146 1.15 -17.83 0.59
CA THR A 146 0.13 -17.47 1.59
C THR A 146 0.47 -16.23 2.41
N ASN A 147 1.41 -15.38 1.99
CA ASN A 147 1.83 -14.19 2.75
C ASN A 147 2.03 -12.95 1.86
N CYS A 148 1.24 -12.81 0.79
CA CYS A 148 1.39 -11.69 -0.15
C CYS A 148 0.40 -10.54 0.04
N PHE A 149 -0.29 -10.44 1.18
CA PHE A 149 -1.14 -9.29 1.52
C PHE A 149 -1.08 -8.98 3.02
#